data_AF-A0A970IQL2-F1
#
_entry.id   AF-A0A970IQL2-F1
#
_cell.length_a   1.000
_cell.length_b   1.000
_cell.length_c   1.000
_cell.angle_alpha   90.00
_cell.angle_beta   90.00
_cell.angle_gamma   90.00
#
_symmetry.space_group_name_H-M   'P 1'
#
loop_
_entity.id
_entity.type
_entity.pdbx_description
1 polymer ?
#
loop_
_entity_poly.entity_id
_entity_poly.type
_entity_poly.pdbx_seq_one_letter_code
_entity_poly.pdbx_strand_id
1 'polypeptide(L)'
;MYRTTLDTAYRMTAKRGKRGRAIIDLMVVIAVIAIFTTFAMMVLSRFAADARRAVLRANVGSLYVEMVSMAHQFDRAHLFATSESVSGGEAGAQNIFCLYLKAMLDSRSAEADANSYRNPASGSVQVVCDTAFPPTGEYARPAVLITDNASARYGSAAESNADPDLRGSLVVVLANGRDEAEVYYVDETGVKSGVCYRLRGFGGG
;
A
#
# COMPACT_ATOMS: atom_id res chain seq x y z
N MET A 1 -58.17 -53.72 26.19
CA MET A 1 -57.01 -52.93 26.66
C MET A 1 -55.89 -52.76 25.62
N TYR A 2 -56.14 -52.98 24.30
CA TYR A 2 -55.10 -52.98 23.25
C TYR A 2 -55.09 -51.75 22.31
N ARG A 3 -56.07 -50.84 22.43
CA ARG A 3 -56.19 -49.67 21.53
C ARG A 3 -55.26 -48.50 21.87
N THR A 4 -54.81 -48.39 23.12
CA THR A 4 -54.03 -47.24 23.60
C THR A 4 -52.54 -47.33 23.26
N THR A 5 -51.97 -48.53 23.16
CA THR A 5 -50.54 -48.73 22.84
C THR A 5 -50.22 -48.46 21.37
N LEU A 6 -51.09 -48.89 20.45
CA LEU A 6 -50.95 -48.64 19.00
C LEU A 6 -51.01 -47.16 18.64
N ASP A 7 -51.93 -46.42 19.28
CA ASP A 7 -52.12 -44.98 19.05
C ASP A 7 -50.92 -44.16 19.57
N THR A 8 -50.28 -44.64 20.65
CA THR A 8 -49.07 -44.03 21.20
C THR A 8 -47.86 -44.30 20.31
N ALA A 9 -47.73 -45.52 19.78
CA ALA A 9 -46.67 -45.87 18.83
C ALA A 9 -46.76 -45.06 17.52
N TYR A 10 -47.97 -44.88 16.97
CA TYR A 10 -48.22 -44.08 15.76
C TYR A 10 -47.93 -42.58 15.98
N ARG A 11 -48.26 -42.04 17.16
CA ARG A 11 -47.93 -40.65 17.51
C ARG A 11 -46.42 -40.44 17.70
N MET A 12 -45.69 -41.45 18.19
CA MET A 12 -44.24 -41.37 18.34
C MET A 12 -43.51 -41.45 16.98
N THR A 13 -43.93 -42.32 16.06
CA THR A 13 -43.37 -42.37 14.70
C THR A 13 -43.67 -41.10 13.89
N ALA A 14 -44.88 -40.56 13.99
CA ALA A 14 -45.25 -39.30 13.34
C ALA A 14 -44.45 -38.09 13.86
N LYS A 15 -44.16 -38.01 15.17
CA LYS A 15 -43.27 -36.98 15.75
C LYS A 15 -41.81 -37.16 15.33
N ARG A 16 -41.34 -38.41 15.17
CA ARG A 16 -39.96 -38.72 14.75
C ARG A 16 -39.72 -38.33 13.29
N GLY A 17 -40.68 -38.55 12.39
CA GLY A 17 -40.62 -38.12 10.99
C GLY A 17 -40.60 -36.59 10.82
N LYS A 18 -41.39 -35.85 11.61
CA LYS A 18 -41.38 -34.37 11.61
C LYS A 18 -40.08 -33.77 12.13
N ARG A 19 -39.49 -34.35 13.19
CA ARG A 19 -38.18 -33.92 13.71
C ARG A 19 -37.05 -34.23 12.74
N GLY A 20 -37.05 -35.41 12.11
CA GLY A 20 -36.05 -35.76 11.10
C GLY A 20 -36.06 -34.81 9.90
N ARG A 21 -37.25 -34.44 9.40
CA ARG A 21 -37.39 -33.46 8.31
C ARG A 21 -36.93 -32.06 8.72
N ALA A 22 -37.27 -31.62 9.93
CA ALA A 22 -36.83 -30.33 10.46
C ALA A 22 -35.29 -30.25 10.63
N ILE A 23 -34.64 -31.34 11.04
CA ILE A 23 -33.18 -31.41 11.15
C ILE A 23 -32.53 -31.34 9.76
N ILE A 24 -33.08 -32.06 8.78
CA ILE A 24 -32.58 -32.02 7.40
C ILE A 24 -32.76 -30.62 6.80
N ASP A 25 -33.93 -30.00 6.95
CA ASP A 25 -34.17 -28.64 6.46
C ASP A 25 -33.21 -27.64 7.11
N LEU A 26 -32.94 -27.75 8.42
CA LEU A 26 -31.97 -26.91 9.11
C LEU A 26 -30.54 -27.11 8.57
N MET A 27 -30.11 -28.36 8.32
CA MET A 27 -28.80 -28.64 7.74
C MET A 27 -28.67 -28.07 6.33
N VAL A 28 -29.73 -28.15 5.51
CA VAL A 28 -29.76 -27.56 4.17
C VAL A 28 -29.64 -26.04 4.26
N VAL A 29 -30.36 -25.38 5.15
CA VAL A 29 -30.27 -23.92 5.34
C VAL A 29 -28.86 -23.50 5.77
N ILE A 30 -28.24 -24.22 6.71
CA ILE A 30 -26.86 -23.95 7.14
C ILE A 30 -25.88 -24.11 5.97
N ALA A 31 -26.01 -25.17 5.17
CA ALA A 31 -25.17 -25.40 4.01
C ALA A 31 -25.32 -24.28 2.97
N VAL A 32 -26.55 -23.83 2.71
CA VAL A 32 -26.83 -22.72 1.81
C VAL A 32 -26.19 -21.42 2.33
N ILE A 33 -26.36 -21.10 3.61
CA ILE A 33 -25.75 -19.91 4.22
C ILE A 33 -24.22 -19.94 4.11
N ALA A 34 -23.59 -21.10 4.34
CA ALA A 34 -22.14 -21.25 4.23
C ALA A 34 -21.61 -21.02 2.80
N ILE A 35 -22.36 -21.46 1.79
CA ILE A 35 -22.02 -21.20 0.38
C ILE A 35 -22.17 -19.70 0.07
N PHE A 36 -23.26 -19.07 0.50
CA PHE A 36 -23.46 -17.64 0.26
C PHE A 36 -22.43 -16.75 0.97
N THR A 37 -22.05 -17.08 2.21
CA THR A 37 -21.03 -16.31 2.94
C THR A 37 -19.65 -16.44 2.29
N THR A 38 -19.26 -17.63 1.83
CA THR A 38 -17.98 -17.81 1.12
C THR A 38 -17.94 -17.06 -0.22
N PHE A 39 -19.02 -17.10 -1.01
CA PHE A 39 -19.13 -16.29 -2.22
C PHE A 39 -19.08 -14.78 -1.92
N ALA A 40 -19.81 -14.33 -0.91
CA ALA A 40 -19.80 -12.92 -0.51
C ALA A 40 -18.40 -12.44 -0.09
N MET A 41 -17.66 -13.25 0.68
CA MET A 41 -16.28 -12.94 1.06
C MET A 41 -15.34 -12.86 -0.15
N MET A 42 -15.45 -13.77 -1.12
CA MET A 42 -14.64 -13.72 -2.35
C MET A 42 -14.90 -12.46 -3.18
N VAL A 43 -16.17 -12.04 -3.27
CA VAL A 43 -16.54 -10.84 -4.01
C VAL A 43 -16.04 -9.59 -3.28
N LEU A 44 -16.24 -9.52 -1.96
CA LEU A 44 -15.81 -8.39 -1.14
C LEU A 44 -14.28 -8.22 -1.16
N SER A 45 -13.52 -9.31 -1.13
CA SER A 45 -12.05 -9.24 -1.16
C SER A 45 -11.51 -8.70 -2.48
N ARG A 46 -12.13 -9.05 -3.62
CA ARG A 46 -11.79 -8.49 -4.93
C ARG A 46 -12.08 -7.00 -5.01
N PHE A 47 -13.26 -6.57 -4.58
CA PHE A 47 -13.61 -5.14 -4.55
C PHE A 47 -12.71 -4.35 -3.61
N ALA A 48 -12.34 -4.92 -2.46
CA ALA A 48 -11.41 -4.27 -1.53
C ALA A 48 -10.02 -4.06 -2.17
N ALA A 49 -9.49 -5.07 -2.87
CA ALA A 49 -8.21 -4.96 -3.56
C ALA A 49 -8.25 -3.90 -4.68
N ASP A 50 -9.30 -3.88 -5.49
CA ASP A 50 -9.48 -2.88 -6.54
C ASP A 50 -9.63 -1.47 -5.98
N ALA A 51 -10.39 -1.31 -4.89
CA ALA A 51 -10.56 -0.03 -4.20
C ALA A 51 -9.22 0.49 -3.66
N ARG A 52 -8.42 -0.36 -3.01
CA ARG A 52 -7.10 0.04 -2.50
C ARG A 52 -6.14 0.41 -3.61
N ARG A 53 -6.19 -0.28 -4.75
CA ARG A 53 -5.41 0.08 -5.94
C ARG A 53 -5.84 1.42 -6.54
N ALA A 54 -7.14 1.73 -6.52
CA ALA A 54 -7.65 3.03 -6.94
C ALA A 54 -7.16 4.15 -5.99
N VAL A 55 -7.15 3.89 -4.68
CA VAL A 55 -6.59 4.82 -3.69
C VAL A 55 -5.08 5.02 -3.90
N LEU A 56 -4.30 3.96 -4.14
CA LEU A 56 -2.87 4.08 -4.48
C LEU A 56 -2.66 5.01 -5.70
N ARG A 57 -3.44 4.83 -6.77
CA ARG A 57 -3.35 5.70 -7.95
C ARG A 57 -3.67 7.16 -7.65
N ALA A 58 -4.73 7.40 -6.87
CA ALA A 58 -5.09 8.76 -6.45
C ALA A 58 -3.98 9.39 -5.60
N ASN A 59 -3.45 8.62 -4.64
CA ASN A 59 -2.41 9.08 -3.73
C ASN A 59 -1.09 9.38 -4.45
N VAL A 60 -0.71 8.58 -5.45
CA VAL A 60 0.44 8.89 -6.31
C VAL A 60 0.24 10.20 -7.07
N GLY A 61 -0.98 10.50 -7.52
CA GLY A 61 -1.31 11.79 -8.15
C GLY A 61 -1.16 12.97 -7.18
N SER A 62 -1.71 12.84 -5.97
CA SER A 62 -1.58 13.87 -4.93
C SER A 62 -0.11 14.09 -4.54
N LEU A 63 0.62 13.00 -4.31
CA LEU A 63 2.05 13.03 -3.99
C LEU A 63 2.85 13.73 -5.09
N TYR A 64 2.54 13.48 -6.37
CA TYR A 64 3.19 14.17 -7.47
C TYR A 64 2.93 15.68 -7.45
N VAL A 65 1.69 16.12 -7.23
CA VAL A 65 1.36 17.56 -7.14
C VAL A 65 2.09 18.22 -5.98
N GLU A 66 2.16 17.55 -4.83
CA GLU A 66 2.91 18.03 -3.67
C GLU A 66 4.41 18.12 -3.98
N MET A 67 4.98 17.11 -4.61
CA MET A 67 6.38 17.13 -5.04
C MET A 67 6.69 18.26 -6.01
N VAL A 68 5.80 18.56 -6.97
CA VAL A 68 5.96 19.72 -7.88
C VAL A 68 6.02 21.01 -7.08
N SER A 69 5.12 21.19 -6.11
CA SER A 69 5.12 22.37 -5.24
C SER A 69 6.40 22.44 -4.39
N MET A 70 6.83 21.33 -3.81
CA MET A 70 8.05 21.24 -3.01
C MET A 70 9.29 21.51 -3.85
N ALA A 71 9.36 20.98 -5.08
CA ALA A 71 10.45 21.23 -6.01
C ALA A 71 10.54 22.71 -6.41
N HIS A 72 9.42 23.41 -6.55
CA HIS A 72 9.41 24.86 -6.78
C HIS A 72 9.82 25.68 -5.56
N GLN A 73 9.52 25.21 -4.35
CA GLN A 73 9.88 25.87 -3.09
C GLN A 73 11.28 25.50 -2.60
N PHE A 74 11.91 24.49 -3.22
CA PHE A 74 13.22 24.02 -2.85
C PHE A 74 14.27 25.09 -3.17
N ASP A 75 14.49 25.96 -2.19
CA ASP A 75 15.53 26.98 -2.22
C ASP A 75 16.89 26.31 -2.06
N ARG A 76 17.58 26.18 -3.20
CA ARG A 76 18.92 25.61 -3.29
C ARG A 76 19.97 26.44 -2.53
N ALA A 77 19.69 27.66 -2.09
CA ALA A 77 20.69 28.48 -1.40
C ALA A 77 20.69 28.31 0.13
N HIS A 78 19.57 27.92 0.74
CA HIS A 78 19.38 28.07 2.20
C HIS A 78 19.16 26.77 2.99
N LEU A 79 18.98 25.62 2.34
CA LEU A 79 18.75 24.33 3.02
C LEU A 79 20.02 23.46 3.16
N PHE A 80 21.17 23.89 2.61
CA PHE A 80 22.43 23.14 2.66
C PHE A 80 23.24 23.33 3.96
N ALA A 81 22.65 23.84 5.03
CA ALA A 81 23.32 23.92 6.33
C ALA A 81 23.31 22.56 7.05
N THR A 82 24.37 21.80 6.78
CA THR A 82 24.98 20.70 7.55
C THR A 82 24.07 19.55 8.02
N SER A 83 24.04 18.46 7.24
CA SER A 83 24.56 17.21 7.80
C SER A 83 26.01 17.11 7.32
N GLU A 84 26.95 17.32 8.24
CA GLU A 84 28.38 17.43 7.96
C GLU A 84 28.86 16.28 7.06
N SER A 85 29.66 16.58 6.02
CA SER A 85 30.33 15.63 5.09
C SER A 85 29.69 15.29 3.73
N VAL A 86 29.15 16.26 2.99
CA VAL A 86 28.92 16.05 1.53
C VAL A 86 30.16 16.48 0.72
N SER A 87 31.25 15.72 0.87
CA SER A 87 32.38 15.77 -0.06
C SER A 87 32.12 14.81 -1.21
N GLY A 88 31.39 15.24 -2.25
CA GLY A 88 31.28 14.43 -3.47
C GLY A 88 30.15 14.79 -4.43
N GLY A 89 30.39 15.76 -5.31
CA GLY A 89 29.70 15.92 -6.61
C GLY A 89 28.18 15.92 -6.61
N GLU A 90 27.58 15.85 -7.80
CA GLU A 90 26.13 15.90 -8.07
C GLU A 90 25.31 14.90 -7.24
N ALA A 91 25.88 13.74 -6.88
CA ALA A 91 25.26 12.73 -6.01
C ALA A 91 24.90 13.28 -4.61
N GLY A 92 25.71 14.22 -4.10
CA GLY A 92 25.44 14.92 -2.84
C GLY A 92 24.17 15.76 -2.88
N ALA A 93 23.95 16.50 -3.97
CA ALA A 93 22.78 17.36 -4.15
C ALA A 93 21.47 16.55 -4.21
N GLN A 94 21.50 15.37 -4.84
CA GLN A 94 20.34 14.49 -4.94
C GLN A 94 19.90 13.92 -3.59
N ASN A 95 20.85 13.57 -2.73
CA ASN A 95 20.56 13.13 -1.37
C ASN A 95 19.89 14.24 -0.54
N ILE A 96 20.28 15.50 -0.75
CA ILE A 96 19.70 16.63 -0.02
C ILE A 96 18.25 16.88 -0.45
N PHE A 97 17.92 16.72 -1.73
CA PHE A 97 16.53 16.81 -2.18
C PHE A 97 15.66 15.66 -1.62
N CYS A 98 16.17 14.42 -1.56
CA CYS A 98 15.47 13.30 -0.90
C CYS A 98 15.20 13.59 0.58
N LEU A 99 16.20 14.11 1.31
CA LEU A 99 16.07 14.47 2.72
C LEU A 99 15.09 15.62 2.93
N TYR A 100 15.08 16.62 2.05
CA TYR A 100 14.11 17.70 2.07
C TYR A 100 12.68 17.20 1.85
N LEU A 101 12.46 16.37 0.82
CA LEU A 101 11.16 15.74 0.58
C LEU A 101 10.68 14.94 1.78
N LYS A 102 11.58 14.15 2.39
CA LYS A 102 11.26 13.42 3.63
C LYS A 102 10.83 14.35 4.75
N ALA A 103 11.60 15.40 5.03
CA ALA A 103 11.29 16.33 6.12
C ALA A 103 9.91 17.00 5.92
N MET A 104 9.59 17.41 4.70
CA MET A 104 8.30 18.01 4.36
C MET A 104 7.12 17.04 4.47
N LEU A 105 7.31 15.78 4.07
CA LEU A 105 6.28 14.75 4.17
C LEU A 105 6.09 14.28 5.63
N ASP A 106 7.17 14.21 6.41
CA ASP A 106 7.11 13.92 7.85
C ASP A 106 6.35 15.01 8.60
N SER A 107 6.61 16.29 8.32
CA SER A 107 5.90 17.40 8.99
C SER A 107 4.40 17.36 8.70
N ARG A 108 4.01 17.12 7.45
CA ARG A 108 2.61 16.99 7.04
C ARG A 108 1.94 15.72 7.58
N SER A 109 2.72 14.67 7.82
CA SER A 109 2.19 13.42 8.39
C SER A 109 1.65 13.63 9.80
N ALA A 110 2.25 14.57 10.55
CA ALA A 110 1.87 14.92 11.91
C ALA A 110 0.64 15.85 11.97
N GLU A 111 0.34 16.60 10.90
CA GLU A 111 -0.67 17.67 10.87
C GLU A 111 -2.08 17.22 10.43
N ALA A 112 -2.35 15.91 10.36
CA ALA A 112 -3.62 15.30 9.90
C ALA A 112 -3.92 15.37 8.39
N ASP A 113 -3.09 16.06 7.59
CA ASP A 113 -3.20 16.15 6.12
C ASP A 113 -2.63 14.94 5.36
N ALA A 114 -2.11 13.93 6.07
CA ALA A 114 -1.48 12.74 5.50
C ALA A 114 -2.43 11.81 4.69
N ASN A 115 -3.71 12.14 4.60
CA ASN A 115 -4.69 11.31 3.89
C ASN A 115 -4.39 11.20 2.39
N SER A 116 -3.71 12.20 1.81
CA SER A 116 -3.35 12.22 0.39
C SER A 116 -2.26 11.22 0.00
N TYR A 117 -1.48 10.69 0.96
CA TYR A 117 -0.37 9.77 0.69
C TYR A 117 -0.28 8.59 1.66
N ARG A 118 -1.34 8.33 2.45
CA ARG A 118 -1.43 7.17 3.33
C ARG A 118 -1.38 5.85 2.55
N ASN A 119 -0.64 4.87 3.03
CA ASN A 119 -0.68 3.50 2.52
C ASN A 119 -2.09 2.92 2.74
N PRO A 120 -2.85 2.54 1.70
CA PRO A 120 -4.23 2.08 1.85
C PRO A 120 -4.35 0.63 2.34
N ALA A 121 -3.26 -0.14 2.35
CA ALA A 121 -3.21 -1.49 2.88
C ALA A 121 -3.05 -1.48 4.40
N SER A 122 -2.08 -0.71 4.89
CA SER A 122 -1.67 -0.69 6.30
C SER A 122 -2.17 0.54 7.07
N GLY A 123 -2.60 1.59 6.37
CA GLY A 123 -2.90 2.88 6.96
C GLY A 123 -1.65 3.67 7.36
N SER A 124 -0.44 3.19 7.06
CA SER A 124 0.82 3.85 7.43
C SER A 124 1.02 5.17 6.68
N VAL A 125 1.64 6.13 7.35
CA VAL A 125 2.11 7.41 6.79
C VAL A 125 3.61 7.56 6.97
N GLN A 126 4.30 6.48 7.37
CA GLN A 126 5.72 6.51 7.65
C GLN A 126 6.50 6.76 6.36
N VAL A 127 7.37 7.77 6.42
CA VAL A 127 8.24 8.17 5.31
C VAL A 127 9.66 7.70 5.58
N VAL A 128 10.23 6.95 4.66
CA VAL A 128 11.61 6.47 4.69
C VAL A 128 12.34 7.09 3.51
N CYS A 129 13.42 7.85 3.75
CA CYS A 129 14.35 8.22 2.68
C CYS A 129 15.50 7.23 2.76
N ASP A 130 15.75 6.55 1.65
CA ASP A 130 16.86 5.62 1.49
C ASP A 130 17.67 6.01 0.26
N THR A 131 18.95 5.71 0.31
CA THR A 131 19.87 5.88 -0.80
C THR A 131 20.35 4.50 -1.20
N ALA A 132 20.02 4.06 -2.42
CA ALA A 132 20.26 2.70 -2.85
C ALA A 132 21.67 2.20 -2.52
N PHE A 133 21.77 0.94 -2.12
CA PHE A 133 23.05 0.27 -1.84
C PHE A 133 23.54 -0.50 -3.09
N PRO A 134 24.80 -0.32 -3.53
CA PRO A 134 25.83 0.51 -2.93
C PRO A 134 25.57 2.03 -3.12
N PRO A 135 25.89 2.85 -2.10
CA PRO A 135 25.64 4.31 -2.08
C PRO A 135 26.48 5.09 -3.11
N THR A 136 27.37 4.38 -3.81
CA THR A 136 28.27 4.90 -4.82
C THR A 136 28.21 4.00 -6.06
N GLY A 137 27.81 4.58 -7.19
CA GLY A 137 27.71 3.89 -8.49
C GLY A 137 26.68 4.56 -9.41
N GLU A 138 26.75 4.28 -10.71
CA GLU A 138 25.82 4.79 -11.72
C GLU A 138 24.34 4.44 -11.43
N TYR A 139 24.12 3.42 -10.60
CA TYR A 139 22.80 2.90 -10.21
C TYR A 139 22.33 3.33 -8.80
N ALA A 140 23.10 4.17 -8.09
CA ALA A 140 22.69 4.68 -6.79
C ALA A 140 21.55 5.71 -6.97
N ARG A 141 20.30 5.27 -6.77
CA ARG A 141 19.10 6.11 -6.92
C ARG A 141 18.51 6.40 -5.55
N PRO A 142 18.59 7.64 -5.05
CA PRO A 142 17.91 8.03 -3.83
C PRO A 142 16.39 7.90 -3.99
N ALA A 143 15.70 7.46 -2.94
CA ALA A 143 14.26 7.28 -2.98
C ALA A 143 13.61 7.68 -1.66
N VAL A 144 12.40 8.22 -1.77
CA VAL A 144 11.48 8.43 -0.65
C VAL A 144 10.35 7.41 -0.77
N LEU A 145 10.17 6.63 0.28
CA LEU A 145 9.20 5.55 0.39
C LEU A 145 8.16 5.94 1.43
N ILE A 146 6.88 5.81 1.10
CA ILE A 146 5.78 5.94 2.06
C ILE A 146 5.22 4.53 2.27
N THR A 147 5.59 3.92 3.38
CA THR A 147 5.48 2.48 3.62
C THR A 147 5.15 2.18 5.08
N ASP A 148 4.69 0.97 5.40
CA ASP A 148 4.59 0.45 6.78
C ASP A 148 5.87 -0.20 7.27
N ASN A 149 6.83 -0.43 6.38
CA ASN A 149 8.11 -1.03 6.74
C ASN A 149 9.18 0.04 6.96
N ALA A 150 9.46 0.35 8.23
CA ALA A 150 10.51 1.27 8.65
C ALA A 150 11.92 0.90 8.14
N SER A 151 12.14 -0.38 7.84
CA SER A 151 13.41 -0.92 7.37
C SER A 151 13.44 -1.10 5.85
N ALA A 152 12.41 -0.65 5.14
CA ALA A 152 12.35 -0.75 3.69
C ALA A 152 13.57 -0.05 3.06
N ARG A 153 14.20 -0.73 2.12
CA ARG A 153 15.35 -0.23 1.38
C ARG A 153 15.01 -0.16 -0.10
N TYR A 154 15.41 0.92 -0.75
CA TYR A 154 15.26 1.08 -2.19
C TYR A 154 16.55 0.60 -2.87
N GLY A 155 16.65 -0.69 -3.21
CA GLY A 155 17.86 -1.29 -3.79
C GLY A 155 17.75 -1.63 -5.27
N SER A 156 18.83 -2.16 -5.87
CA SER A 156 18.83 -2.66 -7.27
C SER A 156 17.79 -3.76 -7.54
N ALA A 157 17.33 -4.46 -6.49
CA ALA A 157 16.20 -5.39 -6.55
C ALA A 157 14.84 -4.68 -6.79
N ALA A 158 14.72 -3.37 -6.55
CA ALA A 158 13.51 -2.58 -6.82
C ALA A 158 13.36 -2.15 -8.30
N GLU A 159 14.33 -2.51 -9.14
CA GLU A 159 14.14 -2.59 -10.60
C GLU A 159 13.39 -3.86 -11.01
N SER A 160 13.28 -4.86 -10.12
CA SER A 160 12.38 -5.98 -10.34
C SER A 160 10.93 -5.51 -10.26
N ASN A 161 10.06 -6.16 -11.02
CA ASN A 161 8.63 -5.83 -11.04
C ASN A 161 7.91 -6.17 -9.73
N ALA A 162 8.58 -6.81 -8.75
CA ALA A 162 7.97 -7.26 -7.51
C ALA A 162 8.91 -7.08 -6.31
N ASP A 163 8.48 -6.25 -5.36
CA ASP A 163 9.15 -6.03 -4.08
C ASP A 163 8.14 -6.25 -2.93
N PRO A 164 8.22 -7.39 -2.21
CA PRO A 164 7.31 -7.70 -1.11
C PRO A 164 7.42 -6.72 0.06
N ASP A 165 8.60 -6.11 0.27
CA ASP A 165 8.86 -5.23 1.41
C ASP A 165 8.24 -3.84 1.20
N LEU A 166 7.84 -3.53 -0.04
CA LEU A 166 7.20 -2.27 -0.42
C LEU A 166 5.69 -2.41 -0.66
N ARG A 167 5.04 -3.48 -0.21
CA ARG A 167 3.59 -3.69 -0.42
C ARG A 167 2.73 -2.50 0.00
N GLY A 168 1.87 -2.05 -0.91
CA GLY A 168 0.99 -0.89 -0.70
C GLY A 168 1.72 0.45 -0.58
N SER A 169 3.01 0.51 -0.91
CA SER A 169 3.83 1.72 -0.71
C SER A 169 3.73 2.68 -1.89
N LEU A 170 3.90 3.96 -1.59
CA LEU A 170 4.16 4.99 -2.60
C LEU A 170 5.66 5.21 -2.67
N VAL A 171 6.20 5.34 -3.88
CA VAL A 171 7.63 5.35 -4.13
C VAL A 171 7.98 6.52 -5.02
N VAL A 172 8.91 7.34 -4.55
CA VAL A 172 9.51 8.44 -5.28
C VAL A 172 10.98 8.11 -5.47
N VAL A 173 11.45 8.09 -6.70
CA VAL A 173 12.84 7.72 -7.02
C VAL A 173 13.49 8.83 -7.81
N LEU A 174 14.61 9.36 -7.30
CA LEU A 174 15.44 10.32 -8.02
C LEU A 174 16.31 9.56 -9.03
N ALA A 175 16.34 10.05 -10.26
CA ALA A 175 17.24 9.54 -11.28
C ALA A 175 18.66 10.01 -10.98
N ASN A 176 19.61 9.07 -10.96
CA ASN A 176 21.00 9.41 -10.67
C ASN A 176 21.56 10.33 -11.77
N GLY A 177 22.23 11.41 -11.36
CA GLY A 177 22.82 12.41 -12.25
C GLY A 177 21.84 13.16 -13.17
N ARG A 178 20.53 13.09 -12.93
CA ARG A 178 19.52 13.81 -13.72
C ARG A 178 18.54 14.53 -12.82
N ASP A 179 18.03 15.66 -13.30
CA ASP A 179 16.91 16.39 -12.70
C ASP A 179 15.58 15.72 -13.01
N GLU A 180 15.49 14.42 -12.76
CA GLU A 180 14.30 13.63 -12.99
C GLU A 180 13.93 12.87 -11.72
N ALA A 181 12.63 12.88 -11.37
CA ALA A 181 12.07 12.07 -10.31
C ALA A 181 10.92 11.25 -10.87
N GLU A 182 10.87 9.98 -10.51
CA GLU A 182 9.82 9.05 -10.93
C GLU A 182 8.94 8.74 -9.73
N VAL A 183 7.61 8.79 -9.93
CA VAL A 183 6.63 8.50 -8.89
C VAL A 183 5.77 7.33 -9.35
N TYR A 184 5.66 6.32 -8.50
CA TYR A 184 4.83 5.15 -8.73
C TYR A 184 4.38 4.53 -7.40
N TYR A 185 3.51 3.53 -7.49
CA TYR A 185 3.08 2.73 -6.33
C TYR A 185 3.49 1.27 -6.49
N VAL A 186 3.58 0.57 -5.37
CA VAL A 186 3.67 -0.89 -5.29
C VAL A 186 2.35 -1.37 -4.69
N ASP A 187 1.67 -2.31 -5.36
CA ASP A 187 0.38 -2.80 -4.89
C ASP A 187 0.51 -3.74 -3.67
N GLU A 188 -0.62 -4.19 -3.15
CA GLU A 188 -0.65 -5.07 -1.96
C GLU A 188 0.00 -6.43 -2.19
N THR A 189 0.16 -6.85 -3.45
CA THR A 189 0.84 -8.09 -3.78
C THR A 189 2.35 -7.93 -3.83
N GLY A 190 2.83 -6.68 -3.82
CA GLY A 190 4.24 -6.31 -3.94
C GLY A 190 4.60 -5.96 -5.39
N VAL A 191 3.63 -5.90 -6.30
CA VAL A 191 3.91 -5.63 -7.71
C VAL A 191 4.01 -4.13 -7.94
N LYS A 192 5.13 -3.72 -8.53
CA LYS A 192 5.40 -2.36 -8.93
C LYS A 192 4.50 -1.96 -10.10
N SER A 193 3.87 -0.79 -9.99
CA SER A 193 3.21 -0.15 -11.12
C SER A 193 4.25 0.42 -12.09
N GLY A 194 3.83 0.65 -13.34
CA GLY A 194 4.62 1.50 -14.23
C GLY A 194 4.80 2.90 -13.62
N VAL A 195 5.82 3.63 -14.11
CA VAL A 195 6.01 5.03 -13.72
C VAL A 195 4.73 5.80 -14.01
N CYS A 196 4.08 6.29 -12.96
CA CYS A 196 2.79 6.99 -13.07
C CYS A 196 3.02 8.45 -13.45
N TYR A 197 4.01 9.08 -12.81
CA TYR A 197 4.41 10.46 -13.10
C TYR A 197 5.92 10.59 -13.14
N ARG A 198 6.39 11.53 -13.95
CA ARG A 198 7.81 11.90 -14.02
C ARG A 198 7.91 13.41 -13.87
N LEU A 199 8.59 13.85 -12.82
CA LEU A 199 8.99 15.24 -12.65
C LEU A 199 10.32 15.46 -13.35
N ARG A 200 10.47 16.57 -14.09
CA ARG A 200 11.67 16.91 -14.85
C ARG A 200 12.08 18.35 -14.61
N GLY A 201 13.38 18.62 -14.66
CA GLY A 201 13.91 19.98 -14.74
C GLY A 201 13.78 20.78 -13.44
N PHE A 202 13.71 20.11 -12.28
CA PHE A 202 13.73 20.79 -10.98
C PHE A 202 15.15 21.20 -10.53
N GLY A 203 16.20 20.81 -11.26
CA GLY A 203 17.60 21.18 -11.00
C GLY A 203 18.22 22.22 -11.96
N GLY A 204 17.50 22.76 -12.95
CA GLY A 204 17.95 23.90 -13.78
C GLY A 204 17.30 25.24 -13.36
N GLY A 205 17.86 26.41 -13.60
CA GLY A 205 18.92 26.74 -14.57
C GLY A 205 20.31 26.98 -14.01
#